data_AF-A0A971B1B6-F1
#
_entry.id   AF-A0A971B1B6-F1
#
_cell.length_a   1.000
_cell.length_b   1.000
_cell.length_c   1.000
_cell.angle_alpha   90.00
_cell.angle_beta   90.00
_cell.angle_gamma   90.00
#
_symmetry.space_group_name_H-M   'P 1'
#
loop_
_entity.id
_entity.type
_entity.pdbx_description
1 polymer ?
#
loop_
_entity_poly.entity_id
_entity_poly.type
_entity_poly.pdbx_seq_one_letter_code
_entity_poly.pdbx_strand_id
1 'polypeptide(L)'
;MAASAPENSNASSLRASTWSTPVLLGGLCFLLVWRSAPWLGNQWYLALPVSLVLVVVLILPELFLLLYPLITRRRESPGRLDMPRPKRVLVEAAIAVPTIIGCAAVISFAQWVITRLSPGTSVVPEPFEQMSRSTGGVYVYGSLLTAVLLGPIAEEVFFRGFLLNAFCRRMPVSAALLLQSVIFGVVHFYTAQAIAAAFLGLVLGLVYLWRKTIFTPFLVHAGYNSLCALSILTAMHTYTNGPALGVAFHESKTESVIEFVAPGSPADQAGLSPGDKITHVNRQPIQDPKSLVRTLSSWAPGDVVSVQILRDGEMQEIPVRLAKMSSISWTQGNANARSSRAP
;
A
#
# COMPACT_ATOMS: atom_id res chain seq x y z
N MET A 1 -29.81 -23.70 -48.12
CA MET A 1 -29.56 -22.49 -47.32
C MET A 1 -29.11 -22.91 -45.93
N ALA A 2 -27.80 -22.94 -45.68
CA ALA A 2 -27.28 -23.19 -44.35
C ALA A 2 -27.27 -21.86 -43.59
N ALA A 3 -28.04 -21.77 -42.51
CA ALA A 3 -28.04 -20.62 -41.62
C ALA A 3 -26.70 -20.56 -40.88
N SER A 4 -25.90 -19.53 -41.18
CA SER A 4 -24.67 -19.21 -40.46
C SER A 4 -25.02 -18.87 -39.00
N ALA A 5 -24.37 -19.56 -38.06
CA ALA A 5 -24.44 -19.26 -36.64
C ALA A 5 -24.05 -17.80 -36.37
N PRO A 6 -24.64 -17.14 -35.35
CA PRO A 6 -24.34 -15.75 -35.05
C PRO A 6 -22.89 -15.63 -34.57
N GLU A 7 -22.06 -15.00 -35.38
CA GLU A 7 -20.68 -14.68 -35.06
C GLU A 7 -20.67 -13.80 -33.80
N ASN A 8 -19.91 -14.23 -32.80
CA ASN A 8 -19.95 -13.68 -31.44
C ASN A 8 -19.37 -12.25 -31.42
N SER A 9 -20.23 -11.25 -31.64
CA SER A 9 -19.93 -9.83 -31.87
C SER A 9 -19.13 -9.12 -30.77
N ASN A 10 -18.94 -9.76 -29.62
CA ASN A 10 -18.11 -9.25 -28.54
C ASN A 10 -16.60 -9.43 -28.80
N ALA A 11 -16.19 -10.54 -29.43
CA ALA A 11 -14.78 -10.84 -29.71
C ALA A 11 -14.22 -10.00 -30.86
N SER A 12 -15.05 -9.60 -31.82
CA SER A 12 -14.62 -8.81 -32.99
C SER A 12 -14.11 -7.42 -32.61
N SER A 13 -14.75 -6.78 -31.62
CA SER A 13 -14.39 -5.43 -31.19
C SER A 13 -13.08 -5.30 -30.38
N LEU A 14 -12.71 -6.31 -29.58
CA LEU A 14 -11.43 -6.34 -28.85
C LEU A 14 -10.27 -6.76 -29.76
N ARG A 15 -10.54 -7.64 -30.75
CA ARG A 15 -9.58 -8.03 -31.78
C ARG A 15 -9.26 -6.92 -32.77
N ALA A 16 -10.07 -5.86 -32.82
CA ALA A 16 -9.84 -4.68 -33.65
C ALA A 16 -8.67 -3.81 -33.17
N SER A 17 -8.22 -3.95 -31.91
CA SER A 17 -7.05 -3.20 -31.42
C SER A 17 -5.81 -3.44 -32.29
N THR A 18 -5.10 -2.35 -32.64
CA THR A 18 -4.01 -2.34 -33.64
C THR A 18 -2.62 -2.07 -33.06
N TRP A 19 -2.43 -2.10 -31.74
CA TRP A 19 -1.10 -1.89 -31.15
C TRP A 19 -0.09 -2.92 -31.65
N SER A 20 0.96 -2.41 -32.30
CA SER A 20 2.03 -3.21 -32.89
C SER A 20 2.84 -3.91 -31.79
N THR A 21 3.54 -4.98 -32.15
CA THR A 21 4.37 -5.73 -31.20
C THR A 21 5.46 -4.84 -30.55
N PRO A 22 6.13 -3.94 -31.28
CA PRO A 22 7.08 -3.00 -30.66
C PRO A 22 6.45 -2.09 -29.60
N VAL A 23 5.22 -1.60 -29.81
CA VAL A 23 4.53 -0.78 -28.81
C VAL A 23 4.13 -1.61 -27.59
N LEU A 24 3.63 -2.83 -27.80
CA LEU A 24 3.34 -3.74 -26.69
C LEU A 24 4.58 -4.01 -25.83
N LEU A 25 5.71 -4.35 -26.48
CA LEU A 25 6.96 -4.62 -25.80
C LEU A 25 7.52 -3.36 -25.12
N GLY A 26 7.42 -2.18 -25.75
CA GLY A 26 7.84 -0.91 -25.14
C GLY A 26 7.09 -0.59 -23.84
N GLY A 27 5.76 -0.76 -23.85
CA GLY A 27 4.94 -0.60 -22.65
C GLY A 27 5.31 -1.59 -21.54
N LEU A 28 5.49 -2.88 -21.88
CA LEU A 28 5.90 -3.91 -20.92
C LEU A 28 7.31 -3.69 -20.37
N CYS A 29 8.26 -3.28 -21.21
CA CYS A 29 9.63 -2.98 -20.79
C CYS A 29 9.65 -1.82 -19.81
N PHE A 30 8.92 -0.73 -20.07
CA PHE A 30 8.81 0.37 -19.11
C PHE A 30 8.23 -0.11 -17.78
N LEU A 31 7.10 -0.85 -17.84
CA LEU A 31 6.43 -1.39 -16.65
C LEU A 31 7.40 -2.21 -15.78
N LEU A 32 8.19 -3.09 -16.40
CA LEU A 32 9.16 -3.93 -15.72
C LEU A 32 10.36 -3.14 -15.19
N VAL A 33 10.97 -2.26 -16.02
CA VAL A 33 12.13 -1.44 -15.62
C VAL A 33 11.75 -0.53 -14.47
N TRP A 34 10.65 0.22 -14.61
CA TRP A 34 10.16 1.11 -13.58
C TRP A 34 9.91 0.35 -12.27
N ARG A 35 9.18 -0.76 -12.34
CA ARG A 35 8.81 -1.51 -11.13
C ARG A 35 9.96 -2.31 -10.54
N SER A 36 11.03 -2.54 -11.31
CA SER A 36 12.29 -3.10 -10.83
C SER A 36 13.21 -2.08 -10.16
N ALA A 37 12.93 -0.77 -10.22
CA ALA A 37 13.79 0.25 -9.61
C ALA A 37 14.01 0.08 -8.08
N PRO A 38 13.01 -0.35 -7.27
CA PRO A 38 13.23 -0.68 -5.86
C PRO A 38 14.19 -1.88 -5.63
N TRP A 39 14.45 -2.69 -6.66
CA TRP A 39 15.34 -3.87 -6.59
C TRP A 39 16.82 -3.50 -6.72
N LEU A 40 17.12 -2.26 -7.15
CA LEU A 40 18.48 -1.75 -7.32
C LEU A 40 19.12 -1.27 -6.00
N GLY A 41 18.46 -1.52 -4.86
CA GLY A 41 18.90 -1.09 -3.53
C GLY A 41 18.16 0.15 -3.05
N ASN A 42 17.35 -0.01 -2.00
CA ASN A 42 16.37 0.95 -1.48
C ASN A 42 16.96 2.19 -0.75
N GLN A 43 18.10 2.72 -1.15
CA GLN A 43 18.70 3.88 -0.45
C GLN A 43 18.98 5.10 -1.33
N TRP A 44 18.93 4.98 -2.66
CA TRP A 44 19.20 6.12 -3.55
C TRP A 44 18.21 7.27 -3.37
N TYR A 45 16.94 6.97 -3.06
CA TYR A 45 15.91 7.99 -2.86
C TYR A 45 16.09 8.76 -1.54
N LEU A 46 16.82 8.20 -0.56
CA LEU A 46 17.15 8.89 0.69
C LEU A 46 18.13 10.06 0.47
N ALA A 47 18.90 10.03 -0.62
CA ALA A 47 19.78 11.12 -1.01
C ALA A 47 19.05 12.26 -1.75
N LEU A 48 17.77 12.09 -2.08
CA LEU A 48 16.99 13.05 -2.85
C LEU A 48 16.04 13.85 -1.94
N PRO A 49 15.74 15.13 -2.26
CA PRO A 49 14.67 15.86 -1.61
C PRO A 49 13.33 15.11 -1.74
N VAL A 50 12.51 15.12 -0.68
CA VAL A 50 11.20 14.45 -0.67
C VAL A 50 10.33 14.87 -1.87
N SER A 51 10.38 16.14 -2.26
CA SER A 51 9.66 16.65 -3.45
C SER A 51 10.11 15.94 -4.74
N LEU A 52 11.41 15.69 -4.89
CA LEU A 52 11.94 15.00 -6.06
C LEU A 52 11.56 13.52 -6.06
N VAL A 53 11.57 12.87 -4.89
CA VAL A 53 11.08 11.50 -4.73
C VAL A 53 9.60 11.42 -5.11
N LEU A 54 8.75 12.33 -4.62
CA LEU A 54 7.33 12.37 -4.97
C LEU A 54 7.14 12.48 -6.50
N VAL A 55 7.89 13.35 -7.18
CA VAL A 55 7.76 13.52 -8.63
C VAL A 55 8.25 12.29 -9.39
N VAL A 56 9.48 11.85 -9.12
CA VAL A 56 10.13 10.78 -9.89
C VAL A 56 9.51 9.43 -9.61
N VAL A 57 9.14 9.15 -8.36
CA VAL A 57 8.67 7.84 -7.90
C VAL A 57 7.16 7.70 -7.94
N LEU A 58 6.40 8.77 -7.64
CA LEU A 58 4.94 8.66 -7.57
C LEU A 58 4.22 9.23 -8.79
N ILE A 59 4.77 10.24 -9.47
CA ILE A 59 4.02 10.97 -10.51
C ILE A 59 4.42 10.55 -11.93
N LEU A 60 5.72 10.61 -12.27
CA LEU A 60 6.18 10.29 -13.63
C LEU A 60 5.76 8.90 -14.14
N PRO A 61 5.75 7.83 -13.32
CA PRO A 61 5.33 6.52 -13.78
C PRO A 61 3.83 6.46 -14.09
N GLU A 62 3.01 7.09 -13.25
CA GLU A 62 1.56 7.17 -13.47
C GLU A 62 1.25 8.00 -14.71
N LEU A 63 2.00 9.08 -14.93
CA LEU A 63 1.92 9.84 -16.18
C LEU A 63 2.31 8.97 -17.38
N PHE A 64 3.32 8.12 -17.29
CA PHE A 64 3.64 7.20 -18.38
C PHE A 64 2.50 6.20 -18.61
N LEU A 65 2.00 5.54 -17.57
CA LEU A 65 0.91 4.55 -17.67
C LEU A 65 -0.35 5.18 -18.27
N LEU A 66 -0.63 6.44 -17.94
CA LEU A 66 -1.73 7.20 -18.50
C LEU A 66 -1.47 7.63 -19.96
N LEU A 67 -0.33 8.27 -20.23
CA LEU A 67 -0.05 8.92 -21.52
C LEU A 67 0.39 7.95 -22.61
N TYR A 68 1.11 6.88 -22.27
CA TYR A 68 1.65 5.94 -23.24
C TYR A 68 0.54 5.28 -24.10
N PRO A 69 -0.55 4.74 -23.52
CA PRO A 69 -1.71 4.28 -24.29
C PRO A 69 -2.35 5.38 -25.14
N LEU A 70 -2.47 6.59 -24.59
CA LEU A 70 -3.16 7.71 -25.23
C LEU A 70 -2.41 8.28 -26.44
N ILE A 71 -1.08 8.23 -26.41
CA ILE A 71 -0.20 8.69 -27.49
C ILE A 71 -0.04 7.62 -28.56
N THR A 72 0.08 6.35 -28.15
CA THR A 72 0.37 5.25 -29.08
C THR A 72 -0.87 4.66 -29.74
N ARG A 73 -2.08 5.04 -29.31
CA ARG A 73 -3.34 4.58 -29.92
C ARG A 73 -3.47 5.09 -31.36
N ARG A 74 -3.87 4.21 -32.29
CA ARG A 74 -4.31 4.62 -33.63
C ARG A 74 -5.74 5.15 -33.58
N ARG A 75 -6.04 6.21 -34.35
CA ARG A 75 -7.37 6.85 -34.40
C ARG A 75 -8.51 5.88 -34.73
N GLU A 76 -8.23 4.83 -35.49
CA GLU A 76 -9.24 3.89 -36.02
C GLU A 76 -9.59 2.73 -35.07
N SER A 77 -8.80 2.47 -34.02
CA SER A 77 -9.08 1.40 -33.04
C SER A 77 -8.36 1.67 -31.71
N PRO A 78 -8.83 2.67 -30.93
CA PRO A 78 -8.07 3.24 -29.82
C PRO A 78 -8.02 2.40 -28.53
N GLY A 79 -8.54 1.16 -28.55
CA GLY A 79 -8.92 0.45 -27.32
C GLY A 79 -10.15 1.10 -26.69
N ARG A 80 -10.99 0.32 -26.00
CA ARG A 80 -12.20 0.87 -25.37
C ARG A 80 -11.83 1.64 -24.11
N LEU A 81 -11.58 2.95 -24.27
CA LEU A 81 -11.42 3.94 -23.19
C LEU A 81 -12.74 4.68 -22.91
N ASP A 82 -13.87 4.03 -23.20
CA ASP A 82 -15.17 4.67 -23.17
C ASP A 82 -15.58 5.06 -21.75
N MET A 83 -16.10 6.27 -21.60
CA MET A 83 -16.75 6.75 -20.38
C MET A 83 -18.26 6.52 -20.48
N PRO A 84 -18.95 6.22 -19.36
CA PRO A 84 -20.39 6.05 -19.38
C PRO A 84 -21.06 7.39 -19.71
N ARG A 85 -22.22 7.32 -20.35
CA ARG A 85 -23.09 8.50 -20.47
C ARG A 85 -23.47 8.99 -19.08
N PRO A 86 -23.66 10.31 -18.84
CA PRO A 86 -23.98 10.85 -17.51
C PRO A 86 -25.13 10.13 -16.80
N LYS A 87 -26.19 9.78 -17.54
CA LYS A 87 -27.36 9.04 -17.02
C LYS A 87 -27.05 7.63 -16.49
N ARG A 88 -25.90 7.06 -16.83
CA ARG A 88 -25.46 5.71 -16.40
C ARG A 88 -24.44 5.73 -15.27
N VAL A 89 -23.94 6.91 -14.86
CA VAL A 89 -22.93 7.02 -13.80
C VAL A 89 -23.41 6.38 -12.50
N LEU A 90 -24.67 6.63 -12.10
CA LEU A 90 -25.25 6.02 -10.90
C LEU A 90 -25.35 4.49 -11.00
N VAL A 91 -25.63 3.96 -12.20
CA VAL A 91 -25.69 2.51 -12.44
C VAL A 91 -24.29 1.90 -12.30
N GLU A 92 -23.26 2.53 -12.86
CA GLU A 92 -21.88 2.06 -12.69
C GLU A 92 -21.44 2.11 -11.23
N ALA A 93 -21.81 3.16 -10.49
CA ALA A 93 -21.54 3.25 -9.06
C ALA A 93 -22.28 2.16 -8.26
N ALA A 94 -23.55 1.91 -8.56
CA ALA A 94 -24.35 0.87 -7.91
C ALA A 94 -23.80 -0.56 -8.17
N ILE A 95 -23.12 -0.76 -9.30
CA ILE A 95 -22.40 -2.01 -9.61
C ILE A 95 -21.05 -2.07 -8.89
N ALA A 96 -20.34 -0.94 -8.83
CA ALA A 96 -19.01 -0.87 -8.22
C ALA A 96 -19.05 -1.21 -6.72
N VAL A 97 -20.02 -0.68 -5.97
CA VAL A 97 -20.13 -0.88 -4.50
C VAL A 97 -20.14 -2.36 -4.09
N PRO A 98 -21.07 -3.22 -4.56
CA PRO A 98 -21.07 -4.63 -4.18
C PRO A 98 -19.82 -5.36 -4.70
N THR A 99 -19.26 -4.94 -5.84
CA THR A 99 -18.02 -5.50 -6.38
C THR A 99 -16.82 -5.20 -5.46
N ILE A 100 -16.73 -3.98 -4.94
CA ILE A 100 -15.71 -3.57 -3.96
C ILE A 100 -15.83 -4.42 -2.69
N ILE A 101 -17.04 -4.54 -2.14
CA ILE A 101 -17.31 -5.33 -0.92
C ILE A 101 -16.93 -6.80 -1.14
N GLY A 102 -17.33 -7.37 -2.27
CA GLY A 102 -16.98 -8.75 -2.63
C GLY A 102 -15.46 -8.96 -2.75
N CYS A 103 -14.75 -8.03 -3.43
CA CYS A 103 -13.29 -8.09 -3.52
C CYS A 103 -12.63 -7.99 -2.14
N ALA A 104 -13.06 -7.03 -1.32
CA ALA A 104 -12.54 -6.83 0.02
C ALA A 104 -12.74 -8.07 0.91
N ALA A 105 -13.90 -8.71 0.84
CA ALA A 105 -14.19 -9.93 1.60
C ALA A 105 -13.28 -11.10 1.18
N VAL A 106 -13.15 -11.35 -0.12
CA VAL A 106 -12.32 -12.45 -0.65
C VAL A 106 -10.85 -12.22 -0.31
N ILE A 107 -10.34 -11.00 -0.51
CA ILE A 107 -8.94 -10.68 -0.22
C ILE A 107 -8.65 -10.76 1.28
N SER A 108 -9.55 -10.24 2.13
CA SER A 108 -9.40 -10.32 3.59
C SER A 108 -9.39 -11.76 4.08
N PHE A 109 -10.27 -12.61 3.52
CA PHE A 109 -10.28 -14.03 3.84
C PHE A 109 -8.99 -14.72 3.40
N ALA A 110 -8.49 -14.44 2.19
CA ALA A 110 -7.22 -14.98 1.72
C ALA A 110 -6.04 -14.56 2.61
N GLN A 111 -5.98 -13.29 3.03
CA GLN A 111 -4.96 -12.80 3.96
C GLN A 111 -5.06 -13.47 5.34
N TRP A 112 -6.28 -13.69 5.85
CA TRP A 112 -6.51 -14.43 7.08
C TRP A 112 -6.00 -15.89 6.97
N VAL A 113 -6.26 -16.57 5.86
CA VAL A 113 -5.74 -17.92 5.62
C VAL A 113 -4.21 -17.92 5.56
N ILE A 114 -3.61 -16.99 4.80
CA ILE A 114 -2.14 -16.89 4.65
C ILE A 114 -1.47 -16.67 6.00
N THR A 115 -1.99 -15.76 6.82
CA THR A 115 -1.42 -15.47 8.15
C THR A 115 -1.60 -16.61 9.16
N ARG A 116 -2.60 -17.50 8.96
CA ARG A 116 -2.75 -18.72 9.76
C ARG A 116 -1.78 -19.82 9.34
N LEU A 117 -1.53 -19.97 8.04
CA LEU A 117 -0.60 -20.97 7.50
C LEU A 117 0.86 -20.56 7.63
N SER A 118 1.14 -19.25 7.57
CA SER A 118 2.47 -18.67 7.72
C SER A 118 2.40 -17.39 8.56
N PRO A 119 2.43 -17.53 9.90
CA PRO A 119 2.32 -16.39 10.83
C PRO A 119 3.42 -15.32 10.69
N GLY A 120 4.54 -15.65 10.05
CA GLY A 120 5.64 -14.71 9.78
C GLY A 120 5.50 -13.91 8.48
N THR A 121 4.50 -14.21 7.64
CA THR A 121 4.33 -13.52 6.36
C THR A 121 3.74 -12.12 6.57
N SER A 122 4.47 -11.08 6.16
CA SER A 122 3.89 -9.73 6.11
C SER A 122 2.89 -9.64 4.95
N VAL A 123 1.67 -9.21 5.28
CA VAL A 123 0.60 -8.91 4.33
C VAL A 123 0.46 -7.40 4.09
N VAL A 124 1.21 -6.58 4.82
CA VAL A 124 1.27 -5.12 4.67
C VAL A 124 2.60 -4.77 3.98
N PRO A 125 2.55 -4.11 2.81
CA PRO A 125 3.75 -3.58 2.18
C PRO A 125 4.56 -2.65 3.08
N GLU A 126 5.88 -2.81 3.08
CA GLU A 126 6.81 -1.95 3.84
C GLU A 126 6.61 -0.44 3.62
N PRO A 127 6.37 0.05 2.38
CA PRO A 127 6.09 1.48 2.19
C PRO A 127 4.85 1.97 2.96
N PHE A 128 3.85 1.11 3.16
CA PHE A 128 2.68 1.44 3.96
C PHE A 128 2.98 1.42 5.46
N GLU A 129 3.81 0.49 5.94
CA GLU A 129 4.27 0.52 7.33
C GLU A 129 5.04 1.83 7.62
N GLN A 130 5.92 2.25 6.72
CA GLN A 130 6.65 3.51 6.83
C GLN A 130 5.72 4.73 6.80
N MET A 131 4.75 4.74 5.87
CA MET A 131 3.76 5.80 5.78
C MET A 131 2.92 5.91 7.06
N SER A 132 2.56 4.77 7.68
CA SER A 132 1.78 4.74 8.93
C SER A 132 2.49 5.40 10.12
N ARG A 133 3.82 5.52 10.05
CA ARG A 133 4.68 6.14 11.08
C ARG A 133 5.14 7.55 10.70
N SER A 134 4.84 8.03 9.50
CA SER A 134 5.23 9.36 9.01
C SER A 134 4.25 10.44 9.47
N THR A 135 4.75 11.59 9.87
CA THR A 135 3.96 12.75 10.32
C THR A 135 3.91 13.89 9.28
N GLY A 136 4.57 13.72 8.13
CA GLY A 136 4.62 14.73 7.08
C GLY A 136 3.34 14.77 6.24
N GLY A 137 2.46 15.75 6.50
CA GLY A 137 1.16 15.87 5.81
C GLY A 137 1.26 15.85 4.28
N VAL A 138 2.21 16.57 3.68
CA VAL A 138 2.37 16.62 2.21
C VAL A 138 2.66 15.23 1.61
N TYR A 139 3.55 14.46 2.25
CA TYR A 139 3.87 13.10 1.79
C TYR A 139 2.67 12.17 1.89
N VAL A 140 1.94 12.23 3.02
CA VAL A 140 0.76 11.39 3.27
C VAL A 140 -0.35 11.73 2.28
N TYR A 141 -0.76 13.00 2.18
CA TYR A 141 -1.84 13.42 1.29
C TYR A 141 -1.49 13.20 -0.19
N GLY A 142 -0.23 13.46 -0.59
CA GLY A 142 0.23 13.18 -1.96
C GLY A 142 0.21 11.69 -2.30
N SER A 143 0.63 10.83 -1.36
CA SER A 143 0.60 9.38 -1.53
C SER A 143 -0.84 8.86 -1.61
N LEU A 144 -1.75 9.38 -0.79
CA LEU A 144 -3.17 9.03 -0.82
C LEU A 144 -3.84 9.44 -2.12
N LEU A 145 -3.58 10.66 -2.60
CA LEU A 145 -4.09 11.14 -3.89
C LEU A 145 -3.64 10.23 -5.03
N THR A 146 -2.37 9.84 -5.01
CA THR A 146 -1.79 8.96 -6.03
C THR A 146 -2.41 7.56 -5.93
N ALA A 147 -2.38 6.94 -4.75
CA ALA A 147 -2.86 5.57 -4.56
C ALA A 147 -4.37 5.39 -4.78
N VAL A 148 -5.19 6.40 -4.49
CA VAL A 148 -6.66 6.30 -4.58
C VAL A 148 -7.20 6.78 -5.91
N LEU A 149 -6.58 7.79 -6.55
CA LEU A 149 -7.12 8.40 -7.76
C LEU A 149 -6.19 8.26 -8.96
N LEU A 150 -4.98 8.82 -8.90
CA LEU A 150 -4.10 8.93 -10.08
C LEU A 150 -3.58 7.56 -10.56
N GLY A 151 -3.14 6.72 -9.62
CA GLY A 151 -2.69 5.35 -9.89
C GLY A 151 -3.82 4.53 -10.50
N PRO A 152 -4.99 4.38 -9.84
CA PRO A 152 -6.10 3.63 -10.40
C PRO A 152 -6.51 4.07 -11.81
N ILE A 153 -6.62 5.37 -12.10
CA ILE A 153 -6.98 5.80 -13.46
C ILE A 153 -5.87 5.50 -14.48
N ALA A 154 -4.60 5.74 -14.13
CA ALA A 154 -3.48 5.46 -15.01
C ALA A 154 -3.35 3.96 -15.30
N GLU A 155 -3.48 3.13 -14.27
CA GLU A 155 -3.48 1.68 -14.36
C GLU A 155 -4.67 1.14 -15.14
N GLU A 156 -5.89 1.66 -14.96
CA GLU A 156 -7.03 1.21 -15.76
C GLU A 156 -6.86 1.55 -17.26
N VAL A 157 -6.33 2.74 -17.56
CA VAL A 157 -6.01 3.14 -18.93
C VAL A 157 -4.93 2.21 -19.53
N PHE A 158 -3.89 1.88 -18.77
CA PHE A 158 -2.81 1.02 -19.23
C PHE A 158 -3.21 -0.45 -19.34
N PHE A 159 -3.74 -1.06 -18.27
CA PHE A 159 -4.03 -2.49 -18.25
C PHE A 159 -5.28 -2.83 -19.06
N ARG A 160 -6.36 -2.05 -18.94
CA ARG A 160 -7.64 -2.40 -19.56
C ARG A 160 -7.72 -1.75 -20.93
N GLY A 161 -7.43 -0.46 -21.01
CA GLY A 161 -7.41 0.29 -22.27
C GLY A 161 -6.37 -0.25 -23.26
N PHE A 162 -5.15 -0.53 -22.79
CA PHE A 162 -4.02 -0.93 -23.64
C PHE A 162 -3.71 -2.43 -23.60
N LEU A 163 -3.22 -2.95 -22.46
CA LEU A 163 -2.58 -4.26 -22.38
C LEU A 163 -3.54 -5.42 -22.70
N LEU A 164 -4.72 -5.42 -22.08
CA LEU A 164 -5.76 -6.44 -22.32
C LEU A 164 -6.21 -6.45 -23.78
N ASN A 165 -6.39 -5.28 -24.38
CA ASN A 165 -6.75 -5.14 -25.80
C ASN A 165 -5.62 -5.65 -26.72
N ALA A 166 -4.37 -5.29 -26.42
CA ALA A 166 -3.20 -5.73 -27.18
C ALA A 166 -2.98 -7.26 -27.09
N PHE A 167 -3.30 -7.89 -25.96
CA PHE A 167 -3.30 -9.34 -25.79
C PHE A 167 -4.46 -10.02 -26.50
N CYS A 168 -5.70 -9.50 -26.39
CA CYS A 168 -6.86 -10.06 -27.08
C CYS A 168 -6.70 -10.15 -28.60
N ARG A 169 -5.81 -9.35 -29.19
CA ARG A 169 -5.41 -9.46 -30.60
C ARG A 169 -4.60 -10.72 -30.91
N ARG A 170 -3.76 -11.16 -29.96
CA ARG A 170 -2.74 -12.21 -30.14
C ARG A 170 -3.13 -13.55 -29.53
N MET A 171 -4.05 -13.56 -28.59
CA MET A 171 -4.47 -14.76 -27.88
C MET A 171 -5.97 -14.71 -27.51
N PRO A 172 -6.58 -15.85 -27.15
CA PRO A 172 -7.96 -15.88 -26.68
C PRO A 172 -8.18 -14.95 -25.48
N VAL A 173 -9.40 -14.40 -25.35
CA VAL A 173 -9.77 -13.44 -24.30
C VAL A 173 -9.48 -13.99 -22.89
N SER A 174 -9.70 -15.28 -22.66
CA SER A 174 -9.38 -15.94 -21.39
C SER A 174 -7.89 -15.90 -21.06
N ALA A 175 -7.04 -16.26 -22.04
CA ALA A 175 -5.58 -16.20 -21.87
C ALA A 175 -5.09 -14.76 -21.68
N ALA A 176 -5.65 -13.81 -22.43
CA ALA A 176 -5.33 -12.39 -22.30
C ALA A 176 -5.70 -11.84 -20.91
N LEU A 177 -6.89 -12.20 -20.42
CA LEU A 177 -7.39 -11.82 -19.11
C LEU A 177 -6.51 -12.39 -17.99
N LEU A 178 -6.17 -13.68 -18.05
CA LEU A 178 -5.30 -14.31 -17.06
C LEU A 178 -3.90 -13.71 -17.06
N LEU A 179 -3.30 -13.53 -18.25
CA LEU A 179 -1.94 -13.00 -18.37
C LEU A 179 -1.85 -11.56 -17.85
N GLN A 180 -2.80 -10.68 -18.22
CA GLN A 180 -2.78 -9.31 -17.71
C GLN A 180 -3.01 -9.25 -16.19
N SER A 181 -3.83 -10.15 -15.63
CA SER A 181 -4.05 -10.24 -14.19
C SER A 181 -2.78 -10.65 -13.45
N VAL A 182 -2.05 -11.64 -13.97
CA VAL A 182 -0.78 -12.07 -13.39
C VAL A 182 0.25 -10.95 -13.47
N ILE A 183 0.37 -10.27 -14.61
CA ILE A 183 1.27 -9.11 -14.75
C ILE A 183 0.88 -8.02 -13.75
N PHE A 184 -0.40 -7.71 -13.61
CA PHE A 184 -0.91 -6.76 -12.62
C PHE A 184 -0.48 -7.15 -11.19
N GLY A 185 -0.60 -8.42 -10.82
CA GLY A 185 -0.12 -8.89 -9.51
C GLY A 185 1.39 -8.80 -9.32
N VAL A 186 2.18 -9.23 -10.30
CA VAL A 186 3.65 -9.22 -10.24
C VAL A 186 4.20 -7.80 -10.10
N VAL A 187 3.59 -6.82 -10.76
CA VAL A 187 3.99 -5.42 -10.61
C VAL A 187 3.51 -4.80 -9.31
N HIS A 188 2.83 -5.53 -8.42
CA HIS A 188 2.43 -5.07 -7.09
C HIS A 188 3.26 -5.74 -5.96
N PHE A 189 4.53 -6.11 -6.24
CA PHE A 189 5.56 -6.70 -5.36
C PHE A 189 5.54 -8.24 -5.21
N TYR A 190 6.62 -8.81 -4.66
CA TYR A 190 6.81 -10.26 -4.42
C TYR A 190 6.42 -10.65 -2.99
N THR A 191 5.22 -10.28 -2.56
CA THR A 191 4.66 -10.66 -1.26
C THR A 191 3.33 -11.38 -1.43
N ALA A 192 2.71 -11.80 -0.33
CA ALA A 192 1.32 -12.29 -0.32
C ALA A 192 0.33 -11.34 -1.03
N GLN A 193 0.68 -10.06 -1.16
CA GLN A 193 -0.14 -9.07 -1.85
C GLN A 193 -0.20 -9.26 -3.37
N ALA A 194 0.82 -9.86 -4.02
CA ALA A 194 0.79 -10.11 -5.47
C ALA A 194 -0.40 -10.99 -5.87
N ILE A 195 -0.76 -11.97 -5.03
CA ILE A 195 -1.90 -12.86 -5.26
C ILE A 195 -3.21 -12.07 -5.16
N ALA A 196 -3.35 -11.24 -4.12
CA ALA A 196 -4.51 -10.37 -3.94
C ALA A 196 -4.65 -9.35 -5.08
N ALA A 197 -3.55 -8.74 -5.51
CA ALA A 197 -3.51 -7.82 -6.63
C ALA A 197 -3.86 -8.52 -7.95
N ALA A 198 -3.34 -9.72 -8.22
CA ALA A 198 -3.70 -10.48 -9.41
C ALA A 198 -5.20 -10.83 -9.43
N PHE A 199 -5.77 -11.19 -8.28
CA PHE A 199 -7.21 -11.43 -8.13
C PHE A 199 -8.02 -10.16 -8.41
N LEU A 200 -7.67 -9.02 -7.79
CA LEU A 200 -8.31 -7.75 -8.08
C LEU A 200 -8.19 -7.42 -9.58
N GLY A 201 -7.00 -7.62 -10.16
CA GLY A 201 -6.71 -7.42 -11.57
C GLY A 201 -7.60 -8.24 -12.51
N LEU A 202 -7.93 -9.48 -12.11
CA LEU A 202 -8.88 -10.37 -12.78
C LEU A 202 -10.32 -9.84 -12.69
N VAL A 203 -10.79 -9.46 -11.50
CA VAL A 203 -12.13 -8.90 -11.33
C VAL A 203 -12.30 -7.62 -12.14
N LEU A 204 -11.33 -6.71 -12.08
CA LEU A 204 -11.33 -5.47 -12.87
C LEU A 204 -11.36 -5.75 -14.37
N GLY A 205 -10.60 -6.74 -14.86
CA GLY A 205 -10.65 -7.19 -16.25
C GLY A 205 -12.01 -7.76 -16.64
N LEU A 206 -12.65 -8.56 -15.78
CA LEU A 206 -14.01 -9.08 -16.00
C LEU A 206 -15.05 -7.96 -16.04
N VAL A 207 -15.00 -7.03 -15.09
CA VAL A 207 -15.87 -5.84 -15.05
C VAL A 207 -15.69 -5.01 -16.31
N TYR A 208 -14.46 -4.80 -16.76
CA TYR A 208 -14.17 -4.09 -18.01
C TYR A 208 -14.81 -4.78 -19.23
N LEU A 209 -14.64 -6.10 -19.36
CA LEU A 209 -15.22 -6.88 -20.46
C LEU A 209 -16.76 -6.88 -20.43
N TRP A 210 -17.36 -6.89 -19.24
CA TRP A 210 -18.81 -6.86 -19.05
C TRP A 210 -19.40 -5.48 -19.31
N ARG A 211 -18.84 -4.45 -18.66
CA ARG A 211 -19.38 -3.08 -18.67
C ARG A 211 -18.98 -2.30 -19.91
N LYS A 212 -17.88 -2.69 -20.57
CA LYS A 212 -17.34 -2.05 -21.77
C LYS A 212 -17.04 -0.56 -21.55
N THR A 213 -16.53 -0.23 -20.37
CA THR A 213 -16.08 1.09 -19.96
C THR A 213 -14.91 0.95 -19.00
N ILE A 214 -14.01 1.93 -18.98
CA ILE A 214 -12.94 2.02 -17.99
C ILE A 214 -13.42 2.59 -16.65
N PHE A 215 -14.60 3.22 -16.62
CA PHE A 215 -15.08 3.93 -15.45
C PHE A 215 -15.46 2.99 -14.29
N THR A 216 -16.16 1.90 -14.56
CA THR A 216 -16.58 0.95 -13.52
C THR A 216 -15.39 0.20 -12.91
N PRO A 217 -14.43 -0.33 -13.70
CA PRO A 217 -13.17 -0.83 -13.15
C PRO A 217 -12.44 0.23 -12.32
N PHE A 218 -12.35 1.47 -12.81
CA PHE A 218 -11.73 2.57 -12.04
C PHE A 218 -12.42 2.78 -10.69
N LEU A 219 -13.76 2.84 -10.65
CA LEU A 219 -14.49 2.99 -9.38
C LEU A 219 -14.25 1.82 -8.43
N VAL A 220 -14.22 0.59 -8.94
CA VAL A 220 -13.93 -0.60 -8.11
C VAL A 220 -12.51 -0.55 -7.57
N HIS A 221 -11.55 -0.21 -8.41
CA HIS A 221 -10.13 -0.12 -8.04
C HIS A 221 -9.88 1.00 -7.04
N ALA A 222 -10.30 2.24 -7.35
CA ALA A 222 -10.20 3.39 -6.46
C ALA A 222 -10.95 3.16 -5.14
N GLY A 223 -12.12 2.51 -5.20
CA GLY A 223 -12.90 2.17 -4.01
C GLY A 223 -12.20 1.14 -3.11
N TYR A 224 -11.63 0.09 -3.68
CA TYR A 224 -10.81 -0.86 -2.92
C TYR A 224 -9.58 -0.18 -2.31
N ASN A 225 -8.86 0.64 -3.07
CA ASN A 225 -7.71 1.39 -2.57
C ASN A 225 -8.13 2.40 -1.49
N SER A 226 -9.33 2.96 -1.56
CA SER A 226 -9.90 3.82 -0.50
C SER A 226 -10.10 3.08 0.81
N LEU A 227 -10.51 1.79 0.78
CA LEU A 227 -10.62 0.97 1.99
C LEU A 227 -9.25 0.69 2.61
N CYS A 228 -8.24 0.41 1.78
CA CYS A 228 -6.86 0.26 2.25
C CYS A 228 -6.33 1.57 2.85
N ALA A 229 -6.55 2.69 2.16
CA ALA A 229 -6.18 4.03 2.62
C ALA A 229 -6.84 4.37 3.96
N LEU A 230 -8.13 4.08 4.13
CA LEU A 230 -8.84 4.28 5.39
C LEU A 230 -8.22 3.45 6.51
N SER A 231 -7.89 2.18 6.25
CA SER A 231 -7.23 1.32 7.24
C SER A 231 -5.88 1.89 7.68
N ILE A 232 -5.11 2.47 6.75
CA ILE A 232 -3.84 3.15 7.06
C ILE A 232 -4.08 4.41 7.88
N LEU A 233 -5.05 5.26 7.48
CA LEU A 233 -5.40 6.46 8.23
C LEU A 233 -5.88 6.15 9.64
N THR A 234 -6.66 5.08 9.82
CA THR A 234 -7.05 4.58 11.15
C THR A 234 -5.82 4.13 11.94
N ALA A 235 -4.92 3.34 11.36
CA ALA A 235 -3.69 2.92 12.02
C ALA A 235 -2.81 4.12 12.43
N MET A 236 -2.66 5.12 11.55
CA MET A 236 -1.97 6.38 11.84
C MET A 236 -2.64 7.14 12.99
N HIS A 237 -3.97 7.25 12.97
CA HIS A 237 -4.73 7.93 14.00
C HIS A 237 -4.57 7.23 15.37
N THR A 238 -4.67 5.90 15.40
CA THR A 238 -4.45 5.08 16.59
C THR A 238 -3.02 5.20 17.10
N TYR A 239 -2.03 5.19 16.21
CA TYR A 239 -0.61 5.33 16.59
C TYR A 239 -0.33 6.72 17.19
N THR A 240 -0.77 7.79 16.52
CA THR A 240 -0.51 9.18 16.93
C THR A 240 -1.24 9.58 18.21
N ASN A 241 -2.43 9.03 18.47
CA ASN A 241 -3.20 9.28 19.69
C ASN A 241 -2.98 8.22 20.77
N GLY A 242 -2.22 7.17 20.49
CA GLY A 242 -1.96 6.08 21.41
C GLY A 242 -1.10 6.50 22.61
N PRO A 243 -1.15 5.73 23.71
CA PRO A 243 -0.33 5.94 24.88
C PRO A 243 1.15 5.66 24.59
N ALA A 244 2.04 6.48 25.15
CA ALA A 244 3.47 6.33 24.94
C ALA A 244 4.28 6.77 26.17
N LEU A 245 5.43 6.11 26.36
CA LEU A 245 6.43 6.46 27.37
C LEU A 245 7.44 7.50 26.85
N GLY A 246 7.76 7.48 25.56
CA GLY A 246 8.83 8.31 24.97
C GLY A 246 10.22 7.68 25.03
N VAL A 247 10.28 6.36 24.86
CA VAL A 247 11.52 5.59 24.79
C VAL A 247 11.70 5.02 23.38
N ALA A 248 12.94 4.92 22.92
CA ALA A 248 13.31 4.23 21.70
C ALA A 248 14.29 3.08 22.00
N PHE A 249 14.22 2.04 21.17
CA PHE A 249 15.01 0.81 21.31
C PHE A 249 15.84 0.60 20.05
N HIS A 250 16.91 -0.18 20.19
CA HIS A 250 17.73 -0.58 19.06
C HIS A 250 16.99 -1.61 18.19
N GLU A 251 16.81 -1.34 16.89
CA GLU A 251 16.04 -2.22 15.99
C GLU A 251 16.63 -3.62 15.84
N SER A 252 17.94 -3.79 16.06
CA SER A 252 18.63 -5.07 15.92
C SER A 252 18.62 -5.94 17.19
N LYS A 253 18.10 -5.45 18.31
CA LYS A 253 18.08 -6.18 19.58
C LYS A 253 16.66 -6.69 19.86
N THR A 254 16.55 -7.96 20.21
CA THR A 254 15.30 -8.55 20.72
C THR A 254 14.97 -8.08 22.13
N GLU A 255 15.95 -7.50 22.83
CA GLU A 255 15.80 -7.06 24.20
C GLU A 255 15.25 -5.63 24.30
N SER A 256 14.34 -5.41 25.24
CA SER A 256 13.72 -4.11 25.54
C SER A 256 14.65 -3.19 26.35
N VAL A 257 15.88 -3.01 25.87
CA VAL A 257 16.86 -2.08 26.45
C VAL A 257 16.68 -0.70 25.83
N ILE A 258 16.40 0.30 26.67
CA ILE A 258 16.20 1.68 26.24
C ILE A 258 17.52 2.20 25.63
N GLU A 259 17.46 2.64 24.38
CA GLU A 259 18.57 3.31 23.71
C GLU A 259 18.50 4.82 23.90
N PHE A 260 17.29 5.36 23.86
CA PHE A 260 17.06 6.79 23.94
C PHE A 260 15.77 7.09 24.68
N VAL A 261 15.80 8.17 25.46
CA VAL A 261 14.66 8.74 26.16
C VAL A 261 14.43 10.14 25.60
N ALA A 262 13.23 10.40 25.10
CA ALA A 262 12.87 11.71 24.55
C ALA A 262 12.81 12.76 25.67
N PRO A 263 13.52 13.89 25.56
CA PRO A 263 13.47 14.94 26.57
C PRO A 263 12.05 15.48 26.80
N GLY A 264 11.70 15.67 28.08
CA GLY A 264 10.37 16.09 28.51
C GLY A 264 9.26 15.04 28.34
N SER A 265 9.59 13.83 27.89
CA SER A 265 8.62 12.72 27.78
C SER A 265 8.24 12.14 29.14
N PRO A 266 7.16 11.33 29.22
CA PRO A 266 6.84 10.58 30.44
C PRO A 266 8.00 9.78 31.03
N ALA A 267 8.79 9.13 30.18
CA ALA A 267 9.94 8.34 30.59
C ALA A 267 11.02 9.21 31.23
N ASP A 268 11.32 10.37 30.62
CA ASP A 268 12.27 11.34 31.14
C ASP A 268 11.82 11.89 32.50
N GLN A 269 10.55 12.31 32.60
CA GLN A 269 9.97 12.82 33.84
C GLN A 269 9.93 11.78 34.97
N ALA A 270 9.82 10.50 34.62
CA ALA A 270 9.85 9.40 35.56
C ALA A 270 11.27 8.91 35.92
N GLY A 271 12.31 9.49 35.29
CA GLY A 271 13.71 9.13 35.56
C GLY A 271 14.16 7.83 34.90
N LEU A 272 13.48 7.37 33.84
CA LEU A 272 14.01 6.32 32.96
C LEU A 272 15.22 6.85 32.20
N SER A 273 16.17 5.97 31.89
CA SER A 273 17.44 6.34 31.28
C SER A 273 17.87 5.33 30.21
N PRO A 274 18.67 5.74 29.23
CA PRO A 274 19.35 4.81 28.33
C PRO A 274 20.12 3.75 29.11
N GLY A 275 20.03 2.49 28.67
CA GLY A 275 20.60 1.33 29.34
C GLY A 275 19.61 0.55 30.21
N ASP A 276 18.50 1.17 30.64
CA ASP A 276 17.46 0.46 31.38
C ASP A 276 16.83 -0.64 30.53
N LYS A 277 16.71 -1.85 31.09
CA LYS A 277 15.96 -2.93 30.45
C LYS A 277 14.55 -2.99 31.02
N ILE A 278 13.54 -2.67 30.21
CA ILE A 278 12.13 -2.82 30.61
C ILE A 278 11.78 -4.30 30.61
N THR A 279 11.34 -4.81 31.76
CA THR A 279 11.00 -6.23 31.94
C THR A 279 9.50 -6.44 32.08
N HIS A 280 8.79 -5.52 32.73
CA HIS A 280 7.34 -5.59 32.91
C HIS A 280 6.69 -4.21 32.83
N VAL A 281 5.44 -4.19 32.39
CA VAL A 281 4.53 -3.07 32.60
C VAL A 281 3.33 -3.59 33.38
N ASN A 282 3.14 -3.06 34.58
CA ASN A 282 2.27 -3.62 35.61
C ASN A 282 2.63 -5.10 35.83
N ARG A 283 1.69 -6.02 35.58
CA ARG A 283 1.90 -7.47 35.71
C ARG A 283 2.23 -8.16 34.38
N GLN A 284 2.36 -7.42 33.29
CA GLN A 284 2.55 -7.98 31.95
C GLN A 284 4.03 -8.00 31.58
N PRO A 285 4.60 -9.16 31.21
CA PRO A 285 5.99 -9.28 30.82
C PRO A 285 6.24 -8.61 29.46
N ILE A 286 7.37 -7.91 29.35
CA ILE A 286 7.84 -7.24 28.14
C ILE A 286 9.07 -8.00 27.61
N GLN A 287 8.86 -8.73 26.52
CA GLN A 287 9.91 -9.55 25.90
C GLN A 287 10.70 -8.76 24.86
N ASP A 288 9.99 -7.90 24.12
CA ASP A 288 10.53 -7.12 23.00
C ASP A 288 9.84 -5.75 22.88
N PRO A 289 10.40 -4.80 22.10
CA PRO A 289 9.81 -3.48 21.89
C PRO A 289 8.38 -3.48 21.34
N LYS A 290 8.01 -4.46 20.49
CA LYS A 290 6.63 -4.56 19.96
C LYS A 290 5.66 -5.01 21.05
N SER A 291 6.09 -5.88 21.96
CA SER A 291 5.33 -6.30 23.13
C SER A 291 5.05 -5.12 24.07
N LEU A 292 6.01 -4.20 24.25
CA LEU A 292 5.79 -2.98 25.03
C LEU A 292 4.67 -2.13 24.45
N VAL A 293 4.73 -1.82 23.15
CA VAL A 293 3.70 -1.01 22.47
C VAL A 293 2.33 -1.67 22.58
N ARG A 294 2.25 -2.99 22.35
CA ARG A 294 1.00 -3.76 22.50
C ARG A 294 0.47 -3.71 23.93
N THR A 295 1.34 -3.91 24.93
CA THR A 295 0.96 -3.85 26.34
C THR A 295 0.40 -2.47 26.67
N LEU A 296 1.14 -1.39 26.36
CA LEU A 296 0.72 -0.01 26.63
C LEU A 296 -0.64 0.34 26.00
N SER A 297 -0.98 -0.24 24.84
CA SER A 297 -2.28 -0.01 24.19
C SER A 297 -3.51 -0.44 25.01
N SER A 298 -3.33 -1.14 26.13
CA SER A 298 -4.39 -1.47 27.09
C SER A 298 -4.78 -0.31 28.01
N TRP A 299 -4.05 0.81 27.95
CA TRP A 299 -4.27 2.00 28.78
C TRP A 299 -4.52 3.24 27.92
N ALA A 300 -5.06 4.29 28.54
CA ALA A 300 -5.27 5.57 27.90
C ALA A 300 -4.09 6.53 28.15
N PRO A 301 -3.81 7.47 27.23
CA PRO A 301 -2.98 8.63 27.56
C PRO A 301 -3.50 9.33 28.81
N GLY A 302 -2.62 9.62 29.77
CA GLY A 302 -2.94 10.18 31.08
C GLY A 302 -2.96 9.15 32.21
N ASP A 303 -3.13 7.87 31.91
CA ASP A 303 -3.06 6.79 32.91
C ASP A 303 -1.65 6.65 33.46
N VAL A 304 -1.55 6.17 34.70
CA VAL A 304 -0.27 5.82 35.32
C VAL A 304 -0.10 4.32 35.26
N VAL A 305 1.03 3.87 34.73
CA VAL A 305 1.42 2.46 34.71
C VAL A 305 2.68 2.26 35.50
N SER A 306 2.79 1.11 36.16
CA SER A 306 4.02 0.70 36.82
C SER A 306 4.98 0.10 35.78
N VAL A 307 6.20 0.60 35.67
CA VAL A 307 7.21 0.08 34.76
C VAL A 307 8.32 -0.55 35.58
N GLN A 308 8.50 -1.86 35.44
CA GLN A 308 9.62 -2.56 36.08
C GLN A 308 10.81 -2.60 35.14
N ILE A 309 11.94 -2.09 35.63
CA ILE A 309 13.20 -2.04 34.90
C ILE A 309 14.29 -2.82 35.64
N LEU A 310 15.27 -3.29 34.87
CA LEU A 310 16.55 -3.76 35.38
C LEU A 310 17.60 -2.68 35.08
N ARG A 311 18.16 -2.09 36.14
CA ARG A 311 19.22 -1.07 36.08
C ARG A 311 20.37 -1.52 36.98
N ASP A 312 21.57 -1.63 36.42
CA ASP A 312 22.78 -2.08 37.14
C ASP A 312 22.62 -3.42 37.90
N GLY A 313 21.78 -4.31 37.38
CA GLY A 313 21.52 -5.63 37.99
C GLY A 313 20.41 -5.62 39.05
N GLU A 314 19.89 -4.46 39.42
CA GLU A 314 18.80 -4.31 40.38
C GLU A 314 17.46 -4.04 39.70
N MET A 315 16.40 -4.65 40.24
CA MET A 315 15.04 -4.43 39.78
C MET A 315 14.45 -3.18 40.45
N GLN A 316 13.95 -2.26 39.64
CA GLN A 316 13.28 -1.05 40.11
C GLN A 316 11.88 -0.97 39.52
N GLU A 317 10.93 -0.45 40.30
CA GLU A 317 9.55 -0.25 39.87
C GLU A 317 9.24 1.24 39.87
N ILE A 318 8.96 1.78 38.68
CA ILE A 318 8.82 3.22 38.44
C ILE A 318 7.42 3.51 37.91
N PRO A 319 6.60 4.32 38.61
CA PRO A 319 5.31 4.76 38.08
C PRO A 319 5.52 5.79 36.98
N VAL A 320 4.94 5.55 35.80
CA VAL A 320 5.04 6.44 34.64
C VAL A 320 3.66 6.85 34.17
N ARG A 321 3.41 8.17 34.07
CA ARG A 321 2.17 8.72 33.52
C ARG A 321 2.25 8.81 32.00
N LEU A 322 1.47 8.01 31.30
CA LEU A 322 1.48 7.94 29.84
C LEU A 322 1.05 9.26 29.20
N ALA A 323 1.66 9.60 28.06
CA ALA A 323 1.26 10.73 27.22
C ALA A 323 0.78 10.24 25.85
N LYS A 324 0.23 11.14 25.05
CA LYS A 324 -0.06 10.84 23.64
C LYS A 324 1.25 10.75 22.86
N MET A 325 1.39 9.77 21.96
CA MET A 325 2.58 9.65 21.10
C MET A 325 2.89 10.95 20.35
N SER A 326 1.86 11.61 19.81
CA SER A 326 1.99 12.90 19.10
C SER A 326 2.46 14.08 19.98
N SER A 327 2.33 14.01 21.30
CA SER A 327 2.84 15.05 22.21
C SER A 327 4.32 14.89 22.56
N ILE A 328 4.95 13.78 22.21
CA ILE A 328 6.36 13.52 22.52
C ILE A 328 7.25 14.21 21.49
N SER A 329 8.10 15.11 21.96
CA SER A 329 9.10 15.78 21.14
C SER A 329 10.39 14.97 21.11
N TRP A 330 10.81 14.54 19.93
CA TRP A 330 12.02 13.75 19.73
C TRP A 330 13.24 14.60 19.33
N THR A 331 13.15 15.94 19.40
CA THR A 331 14.06 16.86 18.71
C THR A 331 15.28 17.34 19.50
N GLN A 332 15.53 16.85 20.70
CA GLN A 332 16.82 17.05 21.37
C GLN A 332 17.58 15.73 21.44
N GLY A 333 18.22 15.40 20.32
CA GLY A 333 18.94 14.14 20.17
C GLY A 333 18.87 13.61 18.74
N ASN A 334 19.51 14.34 17.82
CA ASN A 334 19.93 13.81 16.52
C ASN A 334 18.86 13.75 15.41
N ALA A 335 18.52 14.92 14.86
CA ALA A 335 17.94 15.05 13.52
C ALA A 335 18.83 14.41 12.40
N ASN A 336 20.09 14.05 12.72
CA ASN A 336 21.01 13.33 11.83
C ASN A 336 21.05 11.80 12.07
N ALA A 337 20.37 11.26 13.08
CA ALA A 337 20.34 9.80 13.32
C ALA A 337 19.40 9.06 12.35
N ARG A 338 18.39 9.72 11.80
CA ARG A 338 17.49 9.10 10.81
C ARG A 338 18.03 9.10 9.38
N SER A 339 19.06 9.89 9.05
CA SER A 339 19.65 9.91 7.71
C SER A 339 20.93 9.08 7.57
N SER A 340 21.48 8.53 8.66
CA SER A 340 22.82 7.91 8.63
C SER A 340 22.91 6.50 9.25
N ARG A 341 21.81 5.93 9.77
CA ARG A 341 21.85 4.59 10.39
C ARG A 341 20.58 3.79 10.13
N ALA A 342 20.51 3.22 8.94
CA ALA A 342 19.97 1.88 8.72
C ALA A 342 21.01 1.15 7.84
N PRO A 343 21.33 -0.14 8.08
CA PRO A 343 22.14 -0.90 7.14
C PRO A 343 21.49 -0.94 5.74
#